data_AF-A0A3B9CY01-F1
#
_entry.id   AF-A0A3B9CY01-F1
#
_cell.length_a   1.000
_cell.length_b   1.000
_cell.length_c   1.000
_cell.angle_alpha   90.00
_cell.angle_beta   90.00
_cell.angle_gamma   90.00
#
_symmetry.space_group_name_H-M   'P 1'
#
loop_
_entity.id
_entity.type
_entity.pdbx_description
1 polymer ?
#
loop_
_entity_poly.entity_id
_entity_poly.type
_entity_poly.pdbx_seq_one_letter_code
_entity_poly.pdbx_strand_id
1 'polypeptide(L)'
;MSTLKKNKRIKRAKLEKLYGDRKPARGNNVQQRGKYKYLGGNGRQTTGVTRRLFKRNLQKIRVVEDGRVVRRRVPVSMIRAGLIEKPQVVDPFAIPNE
;
A
#
# COMPACT_ATOMS: atom_id res chain seq x y z
N MET A 1 30.00 -0.92 -1.99
CA MET A 1 28.74 -0.20 -1.63
C MET A 1 28.96 0.47 -0.28
N SER A 2 28.58 1.74 -0.10
CA SER A 2 28.72 2.38 1.22
C SER A 2 27.86 1.69 2.29
N THR A 3 28.34 1.70 3.53
CA THR A 3 27.63 1.15 4.71
C THR A 3 26.22 1.73 4.85
N LEU A 4 26.05 3.02 4.53
CA LEU A 4 24.76 3.72 4.50
C LEU A 4 23.75 3.10 3.53
N LYS A 5 24.18 2.74 2.31
CA LYS A 5 23.29 2.11 1.32
C LYS A 5 22.85 0.73 1.77
N LYS A 6 23.73 -0.04 2.43
CA LYS A 6 23.42 -1.36 3.01
C LYS A 6 22.37 -1.24 4.11
N ASN A 7 22.57 -0.32 5.06
CA ASN A 7 21.64 -0.10 6.18
C ASN A 7 20.25 0.35 5.69
N LYS A 8 20.18 1.22 4.67
CA LYS A 8 18.90 1.63 4.07
C LYS A 8 18.16 0.46 3.42
N ARG A 9 18.88 -0.45 2.77
CA ARG A 9 18.30 -1.64 2.13
C ARG A 9 17.75 -2.63 3.15
N ILE A 10 18.48 -2.86 4.24
CA ILE A 10 18.05 -3.73 5.35
C ILE A 10 16.78 -3.18 6.00
N LYS A 11 16.75 -1.88 6.33
CA LYS A 11 15.55 -1.23 6.90
C LYS A 11 14.33 -1.34 5.98
N ARG A 12 14.53 -1.20 4.67
CA ARG A 12 13.47 -1.34 3.67
C ARG A 12 12.97 -2.79 3.57
N ALA A 13 13.87 -3.77 3.55
CA ALA A 13 13.51 -5.19 3.46
C ALA A 13 12.69 -5.64 4.67
N LYS A 14 13.06 -5.22 5.88
CA LYS A 14 12.25 -5.47 7.10
C LYS A 14 10.83 -4.93 6.95
N LEU A 15 10.73 -3.71 6.44
CA LEU A 15 9.48 -3.01 6.19
C LEU A 15 8.61 -3.69 5.12
N GLU A 16 9.23 -4.22 4.08
CA GLU A 16 8.56 -4.95 2.99
C GLU A 16 8.09 -6.34 3.45
N LYS A 17 8.85 -7.03 4.30
CA LYS A 17 8.42 -8.28 4.94
C LYS A 17 7.15 -8.08 5.80
N LEU A 18 7.07 -6.98 6.54
CA LEU A 18 5.97 -6.71 7.47
C LEU A 18 4.68 -6.24 6.76
N TYR A 19 4.80 -5.31 5.82
CA TYR A 19 3.63 -4.65 5.20
C TYR A 19 3.43 -4.97 3.70
N GLY A 20 4.26 -5.84 3.15
CA GLY A 20 4.34 -6.10 1.72
C GLY A 20 4.85 -4.89 0.92
N ASP A 21 4.78 -5.00 -0.41
CA ASP A 21 5.17 -3.91 -1.30
C ASP A 21 4.17 -2.75 -1.23
N ARG A 22 4.70 -1.58 -0.86
CA ARG A 22 3.94 -0.31 -0.76
C ARG A 22 4.12 0.58 -1.98
N LYS A 23 4.95 0.17 -2.94
CA LYS A 23 5.11 0.92 -4.18
C LYS A 23 3.82 0.82 -5.01
N PRO A 24 3.49 1.88 -5.76
CA PRO A 24 2.44 1.78 -6.76
C PRO A 24 2.90 0.87 -7.89
N ALA A 25 2.00 0.03 -8.40
CA ALA A 25 2.23 -0.65 -9.65
C ALA A 25 2.10 0.34 -10.81
N ARG A 26 2.84 0.11 -11.91
CA ARG A 26 2.77 0.95 -13.10
C ARG A 26 1.92 0.26 -14.15
N GLY A 27 1.10 1.02 -14.86
CA GLY A 27 0.39 0.53 -16.03
C GLY A 27 0.13 1.65 -17.02
N ASN A 28 -0.59 1.31 -18.08
CA ASN A 28 -1.03 2.28 -19.07
C ASN A 28 -2.52 2.55 -18.93
N ASN A 29 -2.93 3.76 -19.28
CA ASN A 29 -4.30 4.14 -19.57
C ASN A 29 -4.45 4.16 -21.09
N VAL A 30 -5.29 3.27 -21.62
CA VAL A 30 -5.48 3.09 -23.06
C VAL A 30 -6.83 3.68 -23.41
N GLN A 31 -6.81 4.73 -24.23
CA GLN A 31 -8.02 5.32 -24.79
C GLN A 31 -8.31 4.64 -26.13
N GLN A 32 -9.52 4.10 -26.26
CA GLN A 32 -9.97 3.39 -27.46
C GLN A 32 -11.30 3.96 -27.95
N ARG A 33 -11.51 3.96 -29.27
CA ARG A 33 -12.76 4.39 -29.92
C ARG A 33 -13.28 3.30 -30.84
N GLY A 34 -14.58 3.36 -31.14
CA GLY A 34 -15.26 2.40 -32.01
C GLY A 34 -15.89 1.22 -31.25
N LYS A 35 -16.65 0.41 -31.99
CA LYS A 35 -17.36 -0.77 -31.48
C LYS A 35 -16.46 -2.01 -31.58
N TYR A 36 -16.52 -2.88 -30.59
CA TYR A 36 -15.75 -4.12 -30.60
C TYR A 36 -16.17 -5.05 -31.75
N LYS A 37 -15.24 -5.86 -32.26
CA LYS A 37 -15.52 -6.85 -33.31
C LYS A 37 -16.55 -7.88 -32.87
N TYR A 38 -16.45 -8.36 -31.63
CA TYR A 38 -17.40 -9.34 -31.08
C TYR A 38 -18.83 -8.80 -30.93
N LEU A 39 -19.04 -7.49 -31.06
CA LEU A 39 -20.37 -6.88 -31.08
C LEU A 39 -20.85 -6.55 -32.51
N GLY A 40 -20.18 -7.10 -33.55
CA GLY A 40 -20.50 -6.82 -34.95
C GLY A 40 -20.03 -5.45 -35.44
N GLY A 41 -19.01 -4.86 -34.80
CA GLY A 41 -18.33 -3.66 -35.29
C GLY A 41 -17.03 -3.99 -36.02
N ASN A 42 -16.40 -2.98 -36.64
CA ASN A 42 -15.13 -3.18 -37.35
C ASN A 42 -13.92 -3.37 -36.41
N GLY A 43 -14.07 -3.02 -35.12
CA GLY A 43 -13.03 -3.11 -34.10
C GLY A 43 -12.71 -1.77 -33.44
N ARG A 44 -12.16 -1.84 -32.22
CA ARG A 44 -11.72 -0.65 -31.49
C ARG A 44 -10.34 -0.20 -31.97
N GLN A 45 -10.21 1.10 -32.21
CA GLN A 45 -8.93 1.76 -32.52
C GLN A 45 -8.36 2.43 -31.27
N THR A 46 -7.06 2.28 -31.04
CA THR A 46 -6.38 2.93 -29.91
C THR A 46 -6.01 4.37 -30.30
N THR A 47 -6.59 5.35 -29.62
CA THR A 47 -6.36 6.78 -29.89
C THR A 47 -5.26 7.38 -29.03
N GLY A 48 -4.92 6.75 -27.91
CA GLY A 48 -3.87 7.27 -27.03
C GLY A 48 -3.49 6.29 -25.94
N VAL A 49 -2.22 6.32 -25.58
CA VAL A 49 -1.66 5.51 -24.49
C VAL A 49 -0.85 6.42 -23.58
N THR A 50 -1.31 6.58 -22.34
CA THR A 50 -0.61 7.36 -21.31
C THR A 50 -0.21 6.48 -20.13
N ARG A 51 0.84 6.86 -19.39
CA ARG A 51 1.27 6.11 -18.21
C ARG A 51 0.40 6.48 -17.00
N ARG A 52 0.02 5.47 -16.20
CA ARG A 52 -0.66 5.65 -14.91
C ARG A 52 0.01 4.86 -13.79
N LEU A 53 -0.30 5.25 -12.56
CA LEU A 53 0.14 4.57 -11.34
C LEU A 53 -1.06 4.03 -10.59
N PHE A 54 -1.05 2.73 -10.30
CA PHE A 54 -2.02 2.08 -9.43
C PHE A 54 -1.53 2.20 -7.98
N LYS A 55 -2.02 3.22 -7.29
CA LYS A 55 -1.67 3.47 -5.89
C LYS A 55 -2.48 2.53 -5.00
N ARG A 56 -1.80 1.82 -4.09
CA ARG A 56 -2.48 1.13 -2.97
C ARG A 56 -3.07 2.17 -2.02
N ASN A 57 -4.21 1.83 -1.39
CA ASN A 57 -4.75 2.62 -0.30
C ASN A 57 -3.87 2.44 0.96
N LEU A 58 -3.03 3.44 1.23
CA LEU A 58 -2.09 3.45 2.35
C LEU A 58 -2.47 4.52 3.35
N GLN A 59 -2.72 4.13 4.60
CA GLN A 59 -3.08 5.04 5.68
C GLN A 59 -1.95 5.23 6.68
N LYS A 60 -1.84 6.45 7.22
CA LYS A 60 -0.82 6.81 8.21
C LYS A 60 -1.39 6.57 9.60
N ILE A 61 -0.97 5.48 10.26
CA ILE A 61 -1.45 5.09 11.59
C ILE A 61 -0.29 4.82 12.56
N ARG A 62 -0.60 4.83 13.85
CA ARG A 62 0.30 4.32 14.90
C ARG A 62 0.14 2.80 14.98
N VAL A 63 1.27 2.11 15.01
CA VAL A 63 1.38 0.65 15.03
C VAL A 63 2.44 0.24 16.03
N VAL A 64 2.24 -0.88 16.70
CA VAL A 64 3.24 -1.48 17.57
C VAL A 64 4.16 -2.33 16.69
N GLU A 65 5.45 -1.97 16.64
CA GLU A 65 6.50 -2.70 15.93
C GLU A 65 7.59 -3.05 16.95
N ASP A 66 7.92 -4.34 17.11
CA ASP A 66 8.98 -4.81 18.04
C ASP A 66 8.88 -4.19 19.45
N GLY A 67 7.66 -4.05 19.98
CA GLY A 67 7.40 -3.46 21.30
C GLY A 67 7.46 -1.92 21.37
N ARG A 68 7.64 -1.22 20.24
CA ARG A 68 7.64 0.25 20.17
C ARG A 68 6.49 0.78 19.35
N VAL A 69 5.86 1.86 19.80
CA VAL A 69 4.82 2.54 19.04
C VAL A 69 5.45 3.44 17.97
N VAL A 70 5.21 3.13 16.69
CA VAL A 70 5.76 3.88 15.57
C VAL A 70 4.66 4.32 14.61
N ARG A 71 4.83 5.48 13.95
CA ARG A 71 3.95 5.93 12.86
C ARG A 71 4.41 5.36 11.52
N ARG A 72 3.52 4.68 10.81
CA ARG A 72 3.79 4.06 9.50
C ARG A 72 2.69 4.29 8.48
N ARG A 73 3.07 4.20 7.20
CA ARG A 73 2.13 4.07 6.08
C ARG A 73 1.82 2.59 5.88
N VAL A 74 0.60 2.22 6.17
CA VAL A 74 0.13 0.85 6.26
C VAL A 74 -0.95 0.60 5.21
N PRO A 75 -0.96 -0.56 4.52
CA PRO A 75 -2.05 -0.91 3.63
C PRO A 75 -3.37 -1.15 4.37
N VAL A 76 -4.44 -0.54 3.87
CA VAL A 76 -5.79 -0.73 4.44
C VAL A 76 -6.22 -2.19 4.42
N SER A 77 -5.78 -2.98 3.43
CA SER A 77 -6.07 -4.41 3.36
C SER A 77 -5.61 -5.17 4.61
N MET A 78 -4.44 -4.83 5.16
CA MET A 78 -3.91 -5.47 6.37
C MET A 78 -4.60 -4.96 7.63
N ILE A 79 -5.01 -3.69 7.66
CA ILE A 79 -5.81 -3.13 8.76
C ILE A 79 -7.15 -3.87 8.85
N ARG A 80 -7.80 -4.10 7.71
CA ARG A 80 -9.08 -4.84 7.63
C ARG A 80 -8.93 -6.31 8.04
N ALA A 81 -7.78 -6.91 7.76
CA ALA A 81 -7.49 -8.30 8.11
C ALA A 81 -7.05 -8.48 9.58
N GLY A 82 -6.92 -7.41 10.37
CA GLY A 82 -6.47 -7.52 11.78
C GLY A 82 -5.00 -7.91 11.97
N LEU A 83 -4.20 -7.95 10.90
CA LEU A 83 -2.78 -8.35 10.93
C LEU A 83 -1.86 -7.31 11.60
N ILE A 84 -2.43 -6.22 12.12
CA ILE A 84 -1.69 -5.05 12.56
C ILE A 84 -2.21 -4.63 13.93
N GLU A 85 -1.29 -4.65 14.89
CA GLU A 85 -1.55 -4.20 16.25
C GLU A 85 -1.51 -2.68 16.33
N LYS A 86 -2.65 -2.10 16.71
CA LYS A 86 -2.74 -0.68 17.06
C LYS A 86 -2.39 -0.52 18.53
N PRO A 87 -1.76 0.60 18.93
CA PRO A 87 -1.57 0.89 20.34
C PRO A 87 -2.93 0.99 21.04
N GLN A 88 -3.04 0.37 22.20
CA GLN A 88 -4.21 0.52 23.07
C GLN A 88 -4.34 1.99 23.47
N VAL A 89 -5.54 2.55 23.30
CA VAL A 89 -5.89 3.85 23.86
C VAL A 89 -6.39 3.55 25.26
N VAL A 90 -5.54 3.80 26.25
CA VAL A 90 -5.91 3.68 27.66
C VAL A 90 -6.37 5.06 28.11
N ASP A 91 -7.53 5.12 28.75
CA ASP A 91 -7.98 6.36 29.38
C ASP A 91 -7.07 6.66 30.58
N PRO A 92 -6.61 7.90 30.75
CA PRO A 92 -5.61 8.25 31.75
C PRO A 92 -6.06 8.01 33.20
N PHE A 93 -7.36 7.87 33.45
CA PHE A 93 -7.95 7.69 34.78
C PHE A 93 -8.73 6.37 34.93
N ALA A 94 -8.60 5.43 34.00
CA ALA A 94 -9.23 4.13 34.14
C ALA A 94 -8.58 3.37 35.32
N ILE A 95 -9.37 3.03 36.33
CA ILE A 95 -8.94 2.13 37.40
C ILE A 95 -8.76 0.74 36.75
N PRO A 96 -7.60 0.05 36.92
CA PRO A 96 -7.45 -1.32 36.47
C PRO A 96 -8.54 -2.17 37.13
N ASN A 97 -9.36 -2.86 36.34
CA ASN A 97 -10.29 -3.84 36.89
C ASN A 97 -9.44 -5.02 37.42
N GLU A 98 -9.48 -5.24 38.74
CA GLU A 98 -8.96 -6.45 39.39
C GLU A 98 -9.61 -7.72 38.84
#